data_AF-A0A7K2BSU7-F1
#
_entry.id   AF-A0A7K2BSU7-F1
#
_cell.length_a   1.000
_cell.length_b   1.000
_cell.length_c   1.000
_cell.angle_alpha   90.00
_cell.angle_beta   90.00
_cell.angle_gamma   90.00
#
_symmetry.space_group_name_H-M   'P 1'
#
loop_
_entity.id
_entity.type
_entity.pdbx_description
1 polymer ?
#
loop_
_entity_poly.entity_id
_entity_poly.type
_entity_poly.pdbx_seq_one_letter_code
_entity_poly.pdbx_strand_id
1 'polypeptide(L)' 'MKKRELMSRIRSMAEAGGIRLRLFRQGGRHEIWTPGGNRLVVPRHREINERTAEGILADARRITGQ' A
#
# COMPACT_ATOMS: atom_id res chain seq x y z
N MET A 1 13.40 1.19 -0.70
CA MET A 1 12.84 0.37 -1.81
C MET A 1 12.11 1.22 -2.85
N LYS A 2 11.93 0.73 -4.08
CA LYS A 2 11.17 1.44 -5.12
C LYS A 2 9.67 1.37 -4.83
N LYS A 3 8.94 2.48 -5.03
CA LYS A 3 7.48 2.52 -4.87
C LYS A 3 6.75 1.46 -5.71
N ARG A 4 7.24 1.18 -6.91
CA ARG A 4 6.69 0.13 -7.78
C ARG A 4 6.72 -1.24 -7.10
N GLU A 5 7.80 -1.56 -6.40
CA GLU A 5 7.93 -2.81 -5.68
C GLU A 5 7.04 -2.86 -4.43
N LEU A 6 6.98 -1.75 -3.68
CA LEU A 6 6.05 -1.61 -2.56
C LEU A 6 4.60 -1.88 -2.99
N MET A 7 4.17 -1.25 -4.09
CA MET A 7 2.82 -1.46 -4.63
C MET A 7 2.59 -2.87 -5.15
N SER A 8 3.59 -3.48 -5.79
CA SER A 8 3.49 -4.88 -6.23
C SER A 8 3.25 -5.82 -5.04
N ARG A 9 3.98 -5.61 -3.95
CA ARG A 9 3.81 -6.37 -2.70
C ARG A 9 2.43 -6.16 -2.08
N ILE A 10 1.97 -4.92 -1.94
CA ILE A 10 0.63 -4.62 -1.39
C ILE A 10 -0.45 -5.28 -2.25
N ARG A 11 -0.32 -5.20 -3.59
CA ARG A 11 -1.28 -5.82 -4.51
C ARG A 11 -1.31 -7.34 -4.32
N SER A 12 -0.15 -7.98 -4.30
CA SER A 12 -0.05 -9.43 -4.08
C SER A 12 -0.66 -9.86 -2.74
N MET A 13 -0.45 -9.08 -1.66
CA MET A 13 -1.08 -9.35 -0.38
C MET A 13 -2.60 -9.21 -0.43
N ALA A 14 -3.09 -8.17 -1.11
CA ALA A 14 -4.52 -7.94 -1.28
C ALA A 14 -5.16 -9.06 -2.11
N GLU A 15 -4.53 -9.48 -3.21
CA GLU A 15 -5.00 -10.60 -4.05
C GLU A 15 -5.04 -11.92 -3.28
N ALA A 16 -4.00 -12.23 -2.51
CA ALA A 16 -3.96 -13.43 -1.67
C ALA A 16 -5.05 -13.42 -0.58
N GLY A 17 -5.37 -12.26 -0.02
CA GLY A 17 -6.48 -12.08 0.92
C GLY A 17 -7.86 -11.96 0.26
N GLY A 18 -7.98 -12.04 -1.07
CA GLY A 18 -9.25 -11.83 -1.80
C GLY A 18 -9.78 -10.40 -1.74
N ILE A 19 -8.93 -9.43 -1.38
CA ILE A 19 -9.27 -8.02 -1.17
C ILE A 19 -8.99 -7.20 -2.43
N ARG A 20 -9.98 -6.38 -2.84
CA ARG A 20 -9.76 -5.39 -3.90
C ARG A 20 -9.01 -4.17 -3.37
N LEU A 21 -7.86 -3.89 -3.98
CA LEU A 21 -7.10 -2.65 -3.79
C LEU A 21 -7.60 -1.59 -4.76
N ARG A 22 -8.17 -0.49 -4.25
CA ARG A 22 -8.65 0.64 -5.07
C ARG A 22 -7.92 1.93 -4.71
N LEU A 23 -7.67 2.79 -5.69
CA LEU A 23 -7.18 4.14 -5.41
C LEU A 23 -8.37 4.99 -4.95
N PHE A 24 -8.32 5.52 -3.73
CA PHE A 24 -9.39 6.35 -3.17
C PHE A 24 -9.16 7.82 -3.49
N ARG A 25 -7.94 8.31 -3.27
CA ARG A 25 -7.58 9.72 -3.52
C ARG A 25 -6.14 9.83 -3.94
N GLN A 26 -5.87 10.66 -4.93
CA GLN A 26 -4.52 11.09 -5.27
C GLN A 26 -4.34 12.53 -4.79
N GLY A 27 -3.42 12.74 -3.84
CA GLY A 27 -2.95 14.07 -3.46
C GLY A 27 -1.63 14.42 -4.14
N GLY A 28 -1.15 15.64 -3.94
CA GLY A 28 0.15 16.08 -4.48
C GLY A 28 1.33 15.31 -3.90
N ARG A 29 1.32 15.05 -2.57
CA ARG A 29 2.42 14.40 -1.84
C ARG A 29 2.23 12.90 -1.64
N HIS A 30 1.01 12.46 -1.30
CA HIS A 30 0.68 11.06 -1.02
C HIS A 30 -0.58 10.59 -1.76
N GLU A 31 -0.68 9.30 -2.01
CA GLU A 31 -1.85 8.59 -2.51
C GLU A 31 -2.52 7.81 -1.39
N ILE A 32 -3.85 7.84 -1.35
CA ILE A 32 -4.66 7.06 -0.43
C ILE A 32 -5.25 5.89 -1.21
N TRP A 33 -4.87 4.69 -0.81
CA TRP A 33 -5.38 3.43 -1.34
C TRP A 33 -6.36 2.83 -0.34
N THR A 34 -7.32 2.08 -0.85
CA THR A 34 -8.30 1.36 -0.04
C THR A 34 -8.29 -0.12 -0.34
N PRO A 35 -7.46 -0.93 0.36
CA PRO A 35 -7.61 -2.37 0.40
C PRO A 35 -8.81 -2.72 1.29
N GLY A 36 -9.90 -3.20 0.67
CA GLY A 36 -11.02 -3.78 1.43
C GLY A 36 -11.78 -2.77 2.29
N GLY A 37 -11.79 -1.50 1.91
CA GLY A 37 -12.45 -0.42 2.64
C GLY A 37 -11.59 0.26 3.71
N ASN A 38 -10.45 -0.32 4.10
CA ASN A 38 -9.48 0.33 4.99
C ASN A 38 -8.61 1.33 4.23
N ARG A 39 -8.03 2.33 4.89
CA ARG A 39 -7.21 3.37 4.22
C ARG A 39 -5.72 3.08 4.41
N LEU A 40 -4.98 3.06 3.32
CA LEU A 40 -3.52 2.92 3.27
C LEU A 40 -2.90 4.14 2.60
N VAL A 41 -1.99 4.82 3.28
CA VAL A 41 -1.31 6.02 2.76
C VAL A 41 0.04 5.62 2.14
N VAL A 42 0.22 5.90 0.85
CA VAL A 42 1.45 5.58 0.12
C VAL A 42 2.06 6.86 -0.46
N PRO A 43 3.32 7.21 -0.13
CA PRO A 43 3.97 8.38 -0.70
C PRO A 43 4.17 8.27 -2.22
N ARG A 44 4.13 9.39 -2.94
CA ARG A 44 4.35 9.39 -4.40
C ARG A 44 5.81 9.32 -4.84
N HIS A 45 6.75 9.25 -3.88
CA HIS A 45 8.17 9.24 -4.19
C HIS A 45 8.55 7.98 -4.98
N ARG A 46 9.49 8.10 -5.92
CA ARG A 46 10.00 6.95 -6.68
C ARG A 46 10.70 5.95 -5.77
N GLU A 47 11.40 6.49 -4.77
CA GLU A 47 12.12 5.74 -3.74
C GLU A 47 11.52 6.05 -2.37
N ILE A 48 11.19 4.99 -1.65
CA ILE A 48 10.61 5.04 -0.32
C ILE A 48 11.69 4.53 0.63
N ASN A 49 11.92 5.29 1.71
CA ASN A 49 12.80 4.85 2.79
C ASN A 49 12.33 3.49 3.32
N GLU A 50 13.26 2.59 3.61
CA GLU A 50 12.95 1.21 3.98
C GLU A 50 12.02 1.13 5.19
N ARG A 51 12.30 1.90 6.24
CA ARG A 51 11.44 1.96 7.44
C ARG A 51 10.01 2.39 7.13
N THR A 52 9.84 3.35 6.21
CA THR A 52 8.51 3.79 5.76
C THR A 52 7.81 2.70 4.98
N ALA A 53 8.53 2.03 4.08
CA ALA A 53 7.97 0.94 3.30
C ALA A 53 7.57 -0.26 4.17
N GLU A 54 8.38 -0.62 5.15
CA GLU A 54 8.07 -1.68 6.10
C GLU A 54 6.83 -1.36 6.93
N GLY A 55 6.69 -0.12 7.41
CA GLY A 55 5.47 0.32 8.10
C GLY A 55 4.22 0.19 7.21
N ILE A 56 4.31 0.58 5.95
CA ILE A 56 3.21 0.45 4.98
C ILE A 56 2.88 -1.03 4.71
N LEU A 57 3.89 -1.90 4.60
CA LEU A 57 3.68 -3.33 4.40
C LEU A 57 3.06 -4.00 5.63
N ALA A 58 3.46 -3.61 6.83
CA ALA A 58 2.87 -4.11 8.08
C ALA A 58 1.40 -3.70 8.19
N ASP A 59 1.05 -2.46 7.84
CA ASP A 59 -0.33 -1.99 7.80
C ASP A 59 -1.15 -2.74 6.74
N ALA A 60 -0.59 -2.92 5.53
CA ALA A 60 -1.22 -3.71 4.48
C ALA A 60 -1.49 -5.15 4.91
N ARG A 61 -0.52 -5.83 5.55
CA ARG A 61 -0.67 -7.18 6.10
C ARG A 61 -1.81 -7.27 7.11
N ARG A 62 -1.85 -6.32 8.05
CA ARG A 62 -2.92 -6.23 9.06
C ARG A 62 -4.29 -6.07 8.42
N ILE A 63 -4.39 -5.30 7.33
CA ILE A 63 -5.64 -5.09 6.61
C ILE A 63 -6.04 -6.34 5.80
N THR A 64 -5.08 -6.97 5.13
CA THR A 64 -5.34 -8.12 4.25
C THR A 64 -5.45 -9.44 4.98
N GLY A 65 -5.16 -9.48 6.28
CA GLY A 65 -5.17 -10.70 7.09
C GLY A 65 -4.03 -11.66 6.75
N GLN A 66 -2.87 -11.13 6.35
CA GLN A 66 -1.67 -11.88 5.95
C GLN A 66 -0.50 -11.66 6.90
#